data_AF-A0A1V1P9U6-F1
#
_entry.id   AF-A0A1V1P9U6-F1
#
_cell.length_a   1.000
_cell.length_b   1.000
_cell.length_c   1.000
_cell.angle_alpha   90.00
_cell.angle_beta   90.00
_cell.angle_gamma   90.00
#
_symmetry.space_group_name_H-M   'P 1'
#
loop_
_entity.id
_entity.type
_entity.pdbx_description
1 polymer ?
#
loop_
_entity_poly.entity_id
_entity_poly.type
_entity_poly.pdbx_seq_one_letter_code
_entity_poly.pdbx_strand_id
1 'polypeptide(L)'
;MSTKQHPEITDKNYRIYNAAGQSARLETILYEIGLVDVVFLGEMHNDRVGHHVQEIILSSVTDLYYRNAYASKRRQVVLSMEMFERDVQMILDEYLFDIIDEHHFLSCARPWINYQMYYHPLVQYSKKIISK
;
A
#
# COMPACT_ATOMS: atom_id res chain seq x y z
N MET A 1 7.92 11.75 -22.94
CA MET A 1 7.26 12.73 -22.05
C MET A 1 8.14 12.91 -20.83
N SER A 2 8.46 14.15 -20.45
CA SER A 2 9.38 14.44 -19.34
C SER A 2 8.71 14.05 -18.02
N THR A 3 9.19 12.99 -17.38
CA THR A 3 8.81 12.66 -16.00
C THR A 3 9.37 13.74 -15.10
N LYS A 4 8.56 14.73 -14.71
CA LYS A 4 8.93 15.65 -13.64
C LYS A 4 9.20 14.78 -12.41
N GLN A 5 10.47 14.63 -12.04
CA GLN A 5 10.85 14.02 -10.77
C GLN A 5 10.23 14.88 -9.67
N HIS A 6 9.37 14.26 -8.87
CA HIS A 6 8.85 14.90 -7.68
C HIS A 6 9.91 14.82 -6.58
N PRO A 7 9.98 15.82 -5.68
CA PRO A 7 10.92 15.78 -4.57
C PRO A 7 10.70 14.49 -3.75
N GLU A 8 11.81 13.90 -3.32
CA GLU A 8 11.83 12.74 -2.45
C GLU A 8 11.08 13.03 -1.15
N ILE A 9 10.20 12.12 -0.75
CA ILE A 9 9.45 12.22 0.51
C ILE A 9 10.25 11.46 1.57
N THR A 10 10.55 12.13 2.68
CA THR A 10 11.30 11.59 3.80
C THR A 10 10.52 11.79 5.11
N ASP A 11 11.07 11.33 6.22
CA ASP A 11 10.54 11.57 7.57
C ASP A 11 10.37 13.06 7.93
N LYS A 12 11.07 13.96 7.23
CA LYS A 12 10.92 15.42 7.37
C LYS A 12 9.57 15.94 6.85
N ASN A 13 8.87 15.16 6.03
CA ASN A 13 7.64 15.57 5.36
C ASN A 13 6.36 15.23 6.14
N TYR A 14 6.45 14.35 7.15
CA TYR A 14 5.30 13.95 7.96
C TYR A 14 5.65 13.89 9.44
N ARG A 15 4.61 13.87 10.28
CA ARG A 15 4.72 13.68 11.72
C ARG A 15 3.65 12.70 12.15
N ILE A 16 3.98 11.83 13.09
CA ILE A 16 3.04 10.83 13.60
C ILE A 16 2.66 11.23 15.02
N TYR A 17 1.36 11.14 15.30
CA TYR A 17 0.80 11.41 16.62
C TYR A 17 -0.12 10.27 17.02
N ASN A 18 -0.18 9.97 18.32
CA ASN A 18 -1.16 9.04 18.87
C ASN A 18 -2.52 9.73 19.11
N ALA A 19 -3.52 8.95 19.56
CA ALA A 19 -4.86 9.47 19.86
C ALA A 19 -4.90 10.55 20.95
N ALA A 20 -3.87 10.61 21.82
CA ALA A 20 -3.72 11.65 22.83
C ALA A 20 -3.02 12.92 22.30
N GLY A 21 -2.69 12.97 21.00
CA GLY A 21 -1.97 14.08 20.37
C GLY A 21 -0.48 14.12 20.69
N GLN A 22 0.08 13.06 21.27
CA GLN A 22 1.50 12.97 21.60
C GLN A 22 2.30 12.48 20.40
N SER A 23 3.51 13.00 20.22
CA SER A 23 4.40 12.55 19.15
C SER A 23 4.68 11.05 19.29
N ALA A 24 4.51 10.33 18.18
CA ALA A 24 4.82 8.92 18.06
C ALA A 24 5.78 8.71 16.88
N ARG A 25 6.18 7.47 16.65
CA ARG A 25 7.02 7.09 15.52
C ARG A 25 6.35 6.01 14.70
N LEU A 26 6.88 5.75 13.52
CA LEU A 26 6.39 4.69 12.66
C LEU A 26 6.42 3.34 13.37
N GLU A 27 7.44 3.08 14.18
CA GLU A 27 7.56 1.84 14.95
C GLU A 27 6.41 1.66 15.94
N THR A 28 5.84 2.75 16.46
CA THR A 28 4.64 2.70 17.32
C THR A 28 3.45 2.16 16.54
N ILE A 29 3.24 2.63 15.30
CA ILE A 29 2.18 2.11 14.41
C ILE A 29 2.41 0.62 14.14
N LEU A 30 3.63 0.23 13.76
CA LEU A 30 3.94 -1.16 13.40
C LEU A 30 3.77 -2.14 14.56
N TYR A 31 4.05 -1.70 15.79
CA TYR A 31 3.76 -2.47 16.99
C TYR A 31 2.24 -2.66 17.19
N GLU A 32 1.46 -1.58 17.12
CA GLU A 32 0.01 -1.63 17.32
C GLU A 32 -0.73 -2.43 16.24
N ILE A 33 -0.30 -2.34 14.98
CA ILE A 33 -0.82 -3.17 13.88
C ILE A 33 -0.66 -4.67 14.19
N GLY A 34 0.40 -5.07 14.89
CA GLY A 34 0.62 -6.47 15.27
C GLY A 34 -0.42 -7.05 16.24
N LEU A 35 -1.14 -6.17 16.94
CA LEU A 35 -2.11 -6.52 17.98
C LEU A 35 -3.53 -6.69 17.44
N VAL A 36 -3.76 -6.38 16.16
CA VAL A 36 -5.08 -6.40 15.52
C VAL A 36 -5.06 -7.19 14.21
N ASP A 37 -6.23 -7.62 13.76
CA ASP A 37 -6.38 -8.36 12.50
C ASP A 37 -6.68 -7.44 11.30
N VAL A 38 -7.29 -6.28 11.55
CA VAL A 38 -7.73 -5.33 10.51
C VAL A 38 -7.32 -3.91 10.88
N VAL A 39 -6.74 -3.21 9.92
CA VAL A 39 -6.27 -1.82 10.04
C VAL A 39 -6.89 -1.00 8.93
N PHE A 40 -7.51 0.13 9.27
CA PHE A 40 -8.04 1.09 8.31
C PHE A 40 -7.06 2.27 8.21
N LEU A 41 -6.62 2.57 6.99
CA LEU A 41 -5.80 3.76 6.70
C LEU A 41 -6.68 4.77 5.98
N GLY A 42 -7.19 5.77 6.72
CA GLY A 42 -7.91 6.89 6.13
C GLY A 42 -6.97 7.84 5.38
N GLU A 43 -7.45 8.44 4.30
CA GLU A 43 -6.60 9.25 3.41
C GLU A 43 -7.28 10.52 2.89
N MET A 44 -6.44 11.45 2.44
CA MET A 44 -6.83 12.51 1.52
C MET A 44 -6.38 12.09 0.12
N HIS A 45 -7.31 11.90 -0.83
CA HIS A 45 -7.02 11.29 -2.13
C HIS A 45 -6.00 12.04 -3.00
N ASN A 46 -5.66 13.28 -2.65
CA ASN A 46 -4.69 14.13 -3.34
C ASN A 46 -3.44 14.46 -2.50
N ASP A 47 -3.21 13.75 -1.39
CA ASP A 47 -2.04 13.93 -0.54
C ASP A 47 -0.94 12.91 -0.81
N ARG A 48 0.10 13.36 -1.53
CA ARG A 48 1.28 12.55 -1.84
C ARG A 48 2.01 12.02 -0.61
N VAL A 49 2.07 12.81 0.47
CA VAL A 49 2.80 12.42 1.66
C VAL A 49 2.04 11.32 2.38
N GLY A 50 0.71 11.45 2.51
CA GLY A 50 -0.17 10.40 3.03
C GLY A 50 -0.01 9.08 2.28
N HIS A 51 -0.11 9.10 0.94
CA HIS A 51 0.08 7.91 0.08
C HIS A 51 1.45 7.26 0.26
N HIS A 52 2.51 8.07 0.41
CA HIS A 52 3.84 7.55 0.68
C HIS A 52 3.96 6.89 2.07
N VAL A 53 3.32 7.46 3.09
CA VAL A 53 3.28 6.85 4.43
C VAL A 53 2.53 5.51 4.40
N GLN A 54 1.46 5.39 3.62
CA GLN A 54 0.77 4.11 3.43
C GLN A 54 1.67 3.05 2.78
N GLU A 55 2.47 3.42 1.77
CA GLU A 55 3.45 2.54 1.14
C GLU A 55 4.51 2.06 2.15
N ILE A 56 5.01 2.97 2.99
CA ILE A 56 5.94 2.63 4.08
C ILE A 56 5.30 1.65 5.08
N ILE A 57 4.05 1.88 5.47
CA ILE A 57 3.33 0.99 6.40
C ILE A 57 3.14 -0.39 5.78
N LEU A 58 2.60 -0.47 4.55
CA LEU A 58 2.37 -1.74 3.85
C LEU A 58 3.66 -2.56 3.72
N SER A 59 4.75 -1.90 3.29
CA SER A 59 6.03 -2.58 3.10
C SER A 59 6.63 -3.06 4.42
N SER A 60 6.59 -2.23 5.46
CA SER A 60 7.10 -2.57 6.78
C SER A 60 6.31 -3.72 7.43
N VAL A 61 4.97 -3.69 7.34
CA VAL A 61 4.09 -4.75 7.86
C VAL A 61 4.36 -6.06 7.11
N THR A 62 4.50 -6.00 5.79
CA THR A 62 4.79 -7.19 4.98
C THR A 62 6.15 -7.81 5.34
N ASP A 63 7.18 -7.00 5.53
CA ASP A 63 8.48 -7.50 5.93
C ASP A 63 8.46 -8.11 7.34
N LEU A 64 7.80 -7.45 8.29
CA LEU A 64 7.71 -7.89 9.69
C LEU A 64 6.89 -9.17 9.88
N TYR A 65 5.78 -9.31 9.16
CA TYR A 65 4.80 -10.38 9.40
C TYR A 65 4.72 -11.42 8.28
N TYR A 66 5.24 -11.16 7.08
CA TYR A 66 5.16 -12.12 5.98
C TYR A 66 6.53 -12.59 5.45
N ARG A 67 7.38 -11.68 4.95
CA ARG A 67 8.62 -12.07 4.24
C ARG A 67 9.76 -12.47 5.19
N ASN A 68 10.01 -11.68 6.23
CA ASN A 68 11.14 -11.89 7.16
C ASN A 68 10.68 -12.35 8.54
N ALA A 69 9.39 -12.69 8.68
CA ALA A 69 8.82 -13.11 9.95
C ALA A 69 9.35 -14.48 10.38
N TYR A 70 9.66 -14.60 11.68
CA TYR A 70 9.80 -15.91 12.31
C TYR A 70 8.50 -16.71 12.13
N ALA A 71 8.61 -18.05 12.04
CA ALA A 71 7.45 -18.91 11.81
C ALA A 71 6.28 -18.67 12.79
N SER A 72 6.59 -18.36 14.06
CA SER A 72 5.60 -18.04 15.10
C SER A 72 4.85 -16.71 14.90
N LYS A 73 5.35 -15.83 14.03
CA LYS A 73 4.77 -14.51 13.73
C LYS A 73 4.29 -14.39 12.28
N ARG A 74 4.44 -15.44 11.47
CA ARG A 74 4.12 -15.39 10.05
C ARG A 74 2.60 -15.26 9.87
N ARG A 75 2.18 -14.22 9.17
CA ARG A 75 0.80 -13.91 8.82
C ARG A 75 0.75 -13.48 7.37
N GLN A 76 -0.31 -13.85 6.67
CA GLN A 76 -0.59 -13.30 5.36
C GLN A 76 -0.97 -11.81 5.54
N VAL A 77 -0.42 -10.96 4.69
CA VAL A 77 -0.77 -9.54 4.64
C VAL A 77 -1.60 -9.33 3.38
N VAL A 78 -2.78 -8.74 3.54
CA VAL A 78 -3.73 -8.45 2.46
C VAL A 78 -3.96 -6.95 2.39
N LEU A 79 -3.82 -6.38 1.20
CA LEU A 79 -4.18 -4.99 0.92
C LEU A 79 -5.59 -4.96 0.31
N SER A 80 -6.50 -4.22 0.95
CA SER A 80 -7.80 -3.88 0.38
C SER A 80 -7.80 -2.41 -0.04
N MET A 81 -8.45 -2.08 -1.15
CA MET A 81 -8.41 -0.75 -1.77
C MET A 81 -9.81 -0.29 -2.13
N GLU A 82 -10.21 0.90 -1.66
CA GLU A 82 -11.47 1.55 -2.05
C GLU A 82 -11.56 1.78 -3.57
N MET A 83 -10.40 2.00 -4.19
CA MET A 83 -10.23 2.37 -5.59
C MET A 83 -10.62 1.27 -6.58
N PHE A 84 -10.84 0.04 -6.10
CA PHE A 84 -11.27 -1.11 -6.91
C PHE A 84 -12.55 -1.71 -6.33
N GLU A 85 -13.60 -1.72 -7.15
CA GLU A 85 -14.85 -2.40 -6.81
C GLU A 85 -14.66 -3.93 -6.83
N ARG A 86 -15.51 -4.64 -6.09
CA ARG A 86 -15.37 -6.11 -5.94
C ARG A 86 -15.54 -6.87 -7.26
N ASP A 87 -16.32 -6.35 -8.20
CA ASP A 87 -16.62 -7.01 -9.47
C ASP A 87 -15.38 -7.14 -10.38
N VAL A 88 -14.35 -6.30 -10.19
CA VAL A 88 -13.10 -6.36 -10.97
C VAL A 88 -12.02 -7.24 -10.32
N GLN A 89 -12.32 -7.97 -9.23
CA GLN A 89 -11.33 -8.79 -8.53
C GLN A 89 -10.63 -9.79 -9.45
N MET A 90 -11.37 -10.43 -10.38
CA MET A 90 -10.79 -11.38 -11.33
C MET A 90 -9.75 -10.73 -12.24
N ILE A 91 -10.02 -9.52 -12.72
CA ILE A 91 -9.10 -8.75 -13.58
C ILE A 91 -7.86 -8.34 -12.78
N LEU A 92 -8.03 -7.93 -11.52
CA LEU A 92 -6.92 -7.62 -10.64
C LEU A 92 -6.06 -8.86 -10.36
N ASP A 93 -6.67 -10.02 -10.11
CA ASP A 93 -5.95 -11.27 -9.88
C ASP A 93 -5.16 -11.69 -11.14
N GLU A 94 -5.78 -11.67 -12.32
CA GLU A 94 -5.10 -11.93 -13.59
C GLU A 94 -3.90 -10.99 -13.79
N TYR A 95 -4.06 -9.71 -13.42
CA TYR A 95 -2.98 -8.76 -13.46
C TYR A 95 -1.88 -9.10 -12.46
N LEU A 96 -2.21 -9.40 -11.20
CA LEU A 96 -1.24 -9.76 -10.17
C LEU A 96 -0.44 -11.02 -10.54
N PHE A 97 -1.07 -12.00 -11.20
CA PHE A 97 -0.46 -13.26 -11.64
C PHE A 97 0.23 -13.23 -13.02
N ASP A 98 0.43 -12.04 -13.61
CA ASP A 98 1.07 -11.88 -14.93
C ASP A 98 0.31 -12.57 -16.08
N ILE A 99 -0.99 -12.83 -15.93
CA ILE A 99 -1.85 -13.38 -16.99
C ILE A 99 -2.20 -12.29 -18.01
N ILE A 100 -2.45 -11.07 -17.55
CA ILE A 100 -2.66 -9.88 -18.38
C ILE A 100 -1.62 -8.82 -18.08
N ASP A 101 -1.30 -7.99 -19.08
CA ASP A 101 -0.42 -6.84 -18.88
C ASP A 101 -1.15 -5.65 -18.22
N GLU A 102 -0.38 -4.63 -17.85
CA GLU A 102 -0.93 -3.44 -17.19
C GLU A 102 -1.90 -2.68 -18.10
N HIS A 103 -1.68 -2.68 -19.42
CA HIS A 103 -2.59 -2.02 -20.34
C HIS A 103 -3.98 -2.66 -20.33
N HIS A 104 -4.05 -3.99 -20.38
CA HIS A 104 -5.30 -4.73 -20.24
C HIS A 104 -5.93 -4.52 -18.87
N PHE A 105 -5.14 -4.59 -17.79
CA PHE A 105 -5.62 -4.30 -16.44
C PHE A 105 -6.30 -2.93 -16.34
N LEU A 106 -5.63 -1.85 -16.78
CA LEU A 106 -6.14 -0.49 -16.68
C LEU A 106 -7.40 -0.25 -17.53
N SER A 107 -7.51 -0.94 -18.68
CA SER A 107 -8.70 -0.84 -19.54
C SER A 107 -9.92 -1.58 -19.00
N CYS A 108 -9.72 -2.64 -18.21
CA CYS A 108 -10.80 -3.50 -17.70
C CYS A 108 -11.19 -3.20 -16.24
N ALA A 109 -10.26 -2.73 -15.40
CA ALA A 109 -10.46 -2.58 -13.95
C ALA A 109 -11.05 -1.23 -13.49
N ARG A 110 -11.28 -0.29 -14.43
CA ARG A 110 -11.84 1.05 -14.17
C ARG A 110 -11.13 1.81 -13.01
N PRO A 111 -9.79 1.90 -13.00
CA PRO A 111 -9.06 2.57 -11.94
C PRO A 111 -9.38 4.07 -11.89
N TRP A 112 -9.20 4.69 -10.72
CA TRP A 112 -9.37 6.14 -10.58
C TRP A 112 -8.34 6.93 -11.39
N ILE A 113 -8.66 8.18 -11.75
CA ILE A 113 -7.83 9.01 -12.65
C ILE A 113 -6.41 9.28 -12.11
N ASN A 114 -6.24 9.24 -10.79
CA ASN A 114 -4.98 9.43 -10.07
C ASN A 114 -4.24 8.11 -9.77
N TYR A 115 -4.71 6.97 -10.28
CA TYR A 115 -4.13 5.64 -10.05
C TYR A 115 -2.62 5.60 -10.26
N GLN A 116 -2.16 6.05 -11.43
CA GLN A 116 -0.74 5.98 -11.79
C GLN A 116 0.15 6.71 -10.78
N MET A 117 -0.36 7.78 -10.16
CA MET A 117 0.41 8.63 -9.26
C MET A 117 0.40 8.13 -7.82
N TYR A 118 -0.74 7.67 -7.32
CA TYR A 118 -0.93 7.42 -5.88
C TYR A 118 -1.12 5.95 -5.52
N TYR A 119 -1.77 5.17 -6.38
CA TYR A 119 -2.21 3.81 -6.04
C TYR A 119 -1.38 2.73 -6.72
N HIS A 120 -0.83 3.04 -7.89
CA HIS A 120 0.06 2.18 -8.65
C HIS A 120 1.24 1.66 -7.80
N PRO A 121 1.95 2.45 -6.98
CA PRO A 121 3.03 1.92 -6.13
C PRO A 121 2.59 0.78 -5.21
N LEU A 122 1.40 0.89 -4.59
CA LEU A 122 0.85 -0.14 -3.68
C LEU A 122 0.51 -1.44 -4.43
N VAL A 123 -0.11 -1.32 -5.61
CA VAL A 123 -0.45 -2.47 -6.47
C VAL A 123 0.83 -3.14 -6.99
N GLN A 124 1.80 -2.36 -7.47
CA GLN A 124 3.09 -2.88 -7.94
C GLN A 124 3.88 -3.57 -6.83
N TYR A 125 3.86 -3.01 -5.62
CA TYR A 125 4.48 -3.63 -4.45
C TYR A 125 3.85 -5.00 -4.18
N SER A 126 2.51 -5.07 -4.15
CA SER A 126 1.75 -6.30 -3.93
C SER A 126 2.03 -7.35 -5.01
N LYS A 127 2.02 -6.95 -6.28
CA LYS A 127 2.34 -7.81 -7.42
C LYS A 127 3.74 -8.43 -7.30
N LYS A 128 4.76 -7.63 -6.97
CA LYS A 128 6.15 -8.09 -6.78
C LYS A 128 6.31 -9.12 -5.67
N ILE A 129 5.39 -9.15 -4.70
CA ILE A 129 5.40 -10.12 -3.60
C ILE A 129 4.73 -11.43 -4.02
N ILE A 130 3.66 -11.36 -4.82
CA ILE A 130 2.92 -12.53 -5.28
C ILE A 130 3.70 -13.31 -6.35
N SER A 131 4.36 -12.61 -7.29
CA SER A 131 5.14 -13.24 -8.36
C SER A 131 6.50 -13.82 -7.90
N LYS A 132 6.77 -13.92 -6.59
CA LYS A 132 8.00 -14.47 -6.00
C LYS A 132 7.71 -15.66 -5.11
#